data_AF-A0A2E2NYD5-F1
#
_entry.id   AF-A0A2E2NYD5-F1
#
_cell.length_a   1.000
_cell.length_b   1.000
_cell.length_c   1.000
_cell.angle_alpha   90.00
_cell.angle_beta   90.00
_cell.angle_gamma   90.00
#
_symmetry.space_group_name_H-M   'P 1'
#
loop_
_entity.id
_entity.type
_entity.pdbx_description
1 polymer ?
#
loop_
_entity_poly.entity_id
_entity_poly.type
_entity_poly.pdbx_seq_one_letter_code
_entity_poly.pdbx_strand_id
1 'polypeptide(L)'
;MKINPILYSLFFLLFLSLSACESDDDAMEDALDNNPSQTDFSDLLINQIDHIIIPAMDDYQTEMSDLKLATESFMANTDAQKLSDLRQAFLDAYLSYQSAAMHNYFATQNQALVSSSNLFPIDTAALEGFIANRSYNFSTSAQQRANGFPALDYLLFGKNNTLGTFTTDSNRLDFLDELVSFMSNKSIDLANSWKGNLRDNFIANGGTQLGSSISVQLNESLLYYEEHIRENKVGIPIGRLGPNDSPIAPDASKIEAFYFSQYSSNETFTLSLVKKAVEEMERIYLGEGSDPTDDQGYDDLLIVRNQSAIDNDIKAQFAAIYDEIDNRASISGNEALYNKIQGIITLYKSDLLPILNVQDADGANDGD
;
A
#
# COMPACT_ATOMS: atom_id res chain seq x y z
N MET A 1 39.29 73.73 -25.84
CA MET A 1 37.85 74.09 -25.73
C MET A 1 37.12 73.35 -26.84
N LYS A 2 36.39 72.29 -26.49
CA LYS A 2 35.61 71.47 -27.43
C LYS A 2 34.31 72.21 -27.74
N ILE A 3 33.97 72.38 -29.03
CA ILE A 3 32.59 72.49 -29.52
C ILE A 3 32.52 71.78 -30.87
N ASN A 4 31.59 70.82 -30.96
CA ASN A 4 31.27 69.99 -32.14
C ASN A 4 30.65 70.81 -33.28
N PRO A 5 30.81 70.36 -34.54
CA PRO A 5 30.00 70.84 -35.65
C PRO A 5 28.99 69.79 -36.16
N ILE A 6 27.79 70.29 -36.50
CA ILE A 6 27.04 70.05 -37.75
C ILE A 6 26.34 68.68 -37.92
N LEU A 7 25.17 68.49 -38.55
CA LEU A 7 23.98 69.25 -38.99
C LEU A 7 23.18 68.27 -39.90
N TYR A 8 21.88 68.53 -40.09
CA TYR A 8 20.93 67.93 -41.07
C TYR A 8 20.31 66.57 -40.70
N SER A 9 19.02 66.46 -40.36
CA SER A 9 17.76 66.78 -41.10
C SER A 9 17.46 65.77 -42.21
N LEU A 10 16.53 64.85 -41.95
CA LEU A 10 15.58 64.37 -42.96
C LEU A 10 14.32 63.78 -42.30
N PHE A 11 13.18 64.34 -42.67
CA PHE A 11 11.83 63.94 -42.31
C PHE A 11 11.32 63.00 -43.41
N PHE A 12 10.85 61.80 -43.06
CA PHE A 12 10.00 61.02 -43.96
C PHE A 12 9.01 60.18 -43.16
N LEU A 13 7.76 60.65 -43.13
CA LEU A 13 6.58 59.84 -42.82
C LEU A 13 6.29 58.94 -44.03
N LEU A 14 6.08 57.64 -43.83
CA LEU A 14 5.29 56.84 -44.76
C LEU A 14 4.39 55.86 -44.01
N PHE A 15 3.16 55.80 -44.51
CA PHE A 15 1.94 55.17 -44.00
C PHE A 15 1.94 53.64 -44.09
N LEU A 16 1.04 53.06 -43.30
CA LEU A 16 0.64 51.65 -43.19
C LEU A 16 0.51 50.89 -44.52
N SER A 17 0.82 49.59 -44.44
CA SER A 17 0.03 48.55 -45.10
C SER A 17 -0.05 47.31 -44.20
N LEU A 18 -1.28 47.02 -43.74
CA LEU A 18 -1.70 45.72 -43.24
C LEU A 18 -1.65 44.73 -44.40
N SER A 19 -0.99 43.59 -44.21
CA SER A 19 -1.18 42.40 -45.03
C SER A 19 -1.58 41.25 -44.11
N ALA A 20 -2.77 40.73 -44.39
CA ALA A 20 -3.28 39.47 -43.90
C ALA A 20 -2.70 38.31 -44.72
N CYS A 21 -2.18 37.30 -44.04
CA CYS A 21 -2.14 35.88 -44.42
C CYS A 21 -2.75 35.21 -43.19
N GLU A 22 -3.99 34.73 -43.21
CA GLU A 22 -4.49 33.51 -43.86
C GLU A 22 -3.71 32.26 -43.41
N SER A 23 -4.50 31.34 -42.86
CA SER A 23 -4.23 30.18 -42.01
C SER A 23 -3.14 29.22 -42.48
N ASP A 24 -2.29 28.82 -41.54
CA ASP A 24 -1.86 27.43 -41.42
C ASP A 24 -2.11 26.99 -39.96
N ASP A 25 -2.93 25.95 -39.83
CA ASP A 25 -3.13 25.17 -38.61
C ASP A 25 -1.82 24.42 -38.31
N ASP A 26 -1.04 24.93 -37.37
CA ASP A 26 -0.07 24.13 -36.61
C ASP A 26 -0.48 24.17 -35.14
N ALA A 27 -1.59 23.49 -34.83
CA ALA A 27 -1.91 23.06 -33.49
C ALA A 27 -1.23 21.70 -33.26
N MET A 28 -0.05 21.72 -32.62
CA MET A 28 0.51 20.69 -31.71
C MET A 28 2.02 20.91 -31.61
N GLU A 29 2.40 21.96 -30.91
CA GLU A 29 3.70 22.04 -30.27
C GLU A 29 3.50 22.70 -28.90
N ASP A 30 2.63 22.10 -28.08
CA ASP A 30 2.66 22.40 -26.65
C ASP A 30 3.87 21.66 -26.11
N ALA A 31 4.98 22.39 -26.05
CA ALA A 31 6.17 21.95 -25.34
C ALA A 31 5.73 21.57 -23.92
N LEU A 32 5.88 20.28 -23.59
CA LEU A 32 5.78 19.78 -22.22
C LEU A 32 6.50 20.77 -21.30
N ASP A 33 5.73 21.51 -20.49
CA ASP A 33 6.32 22.26 -19.40
C ASP A 33 7.02 21.20 -18.53
N ASN A 34 8.35 21.30 -18.44
CA ASN A 34 9.15 20.34 -17.68
C ASN A 34 8.84 20.41 -16.17
N ASN A 35 7.94 21.31 -15.74
CA ASN A 35 7.35 21.36 -14.42
C ASN A 35 5.82 21.34 -14.50
N PRO A 36 5.18 20.16 -14.47
CA PRO A 36 3.73 20.08 -14.43
C PRO A 36 3.17 20.81 -13.21
N SER A 37 2.09 21.56 -13.41
CA SER A 37 1.38 22.27 -12.37
C SER A 37 0.63 21.28 -11.46
N GLN A 38 0.23 21.72 -10.26
CA GLN A 38 -0.52 20.85 -9.33
C GLN A 38 -1.84 20.35 -9.94
N THR A 39 -2.46 21.13 -10.83
CA THR A 39 -3.74 20.76 -11.45
C THR A 39 -3.62 19.75 -12.57
N ASP A 40 -2.43 19.56 -13.14
CA ASP A 40 -2.18 18.67 -14.29
C ASP A 40 -2.42 17.19 -13.96
N PHE A 41 -2.52 16.86 -12.67
CA PHE A 41 -2.72 15.50 -12.16
C PHE A 41 -4.10 15.28 -11.53
N SER A 42 -5.04 16.20 -11.73
CA SER A 42 -6.33 16.15 -11.04
C SER A 42 -7.10 14.88 -11.35
N ASP A 43 -7.14 14.46 -12.62
CA ASP A 43 -7.86 13.27 -13.06
C ASP A 43 -7.24 11.98 -12.46
N LEU A 44 -5.91 11.83 -12.55
CA LEU A 44 -5.16 10.79 -11.84
C LEU A 44 -5.48 10.76 -10.34
N LEU A 45 -5.38 11.90 -9.65
CA LEU A 45 -5.57 11.94 -8.19
C LEU A 45 -7.02 11.69 -7.77
N ILE A 46 -7.99 12.14 -8.57
CA ILE A 46 -9.41 11.80 -8.39
C ILE A 46 -9.60 10.29 -8.53
N ASN A 47 -9.02 9.70 -9.57
CA ASN A 47 -9.12 8.27 -9.78
C ASN A 47 -8.48 7.45 -8.65
N GLN A 48 -7.23 7.78 -8.29
CA GLN A 48 -6.51 7.14 -7.20
C GLN A 48 -7.31 7.15 -5.91
N ILE A 49 -7.97 8.26 -5.58
CA ILE A 49 -8.71 8.34 -4.32
C ILE A 49 -10.09 7.68 -4.38
N ASP A 50 -10.84 7.87 -5.46
CA ASP A 50 -12.22 7.42 -5.55
C ASP A 50 -12.35 5.93 -5.90
N HIS A 51 -11.39 5.39 -6.66
CA HIS A 51 -11.48 4.03 -7.19
C HIS A 51 -10.45 3.05 -6.62
N ILE A 52 -9.39 3.55 -5.96
CA ILE A 52 -8.35 2.71 -5.34
C ILE A 52 -8.39 2.85 -3.81
N ILE A 53 -8.07 4.05 -3.30
CA ILE A 53 -7.86 4.26 -1.86
C ILE A 53 -9.16 4.10 -1.05
N ILE A 54 -10.22 4.83 -1.39
CA ILE A 54 -11.49 4.77 -0.65
C ILE A 54 -12.10 3.35 -0.69
N PRO A 55 -12.17 2.67 -1.84
CA PRO A 55 -12.63 1.28 -1.89
C PRO A 55 -11.82 0.34 -1.01
N ALA A 56 -10.48 0.43 -1.01
CA ALA A 56 -9.65 -0.41 -0.13
C ALA A 56 -9.95 -0.18 1.37
N MET A 57 -10.22 1.07 1.79
CA MET A 57 -10.61 1.37 3.17
C MET A 57 -12.01 0.85 3.51
N ASP A 58 -12.94 0.96 2.56
CA ASP A 58 -14.34 0.54 2.73
C ASP A 58 -14.48 -0.98 2.80
N ASP A 59 -13.74 -1.70 1.96
CA ASP A 59 -13.66 -3.16 1.99
C ASP A 59 -13.10 -3.62 3.34
N TYR A 60 -11.98 -3.04 3.78
CA TYR A 60 -11.39 -3.37 5.08
C TYR A 60 -12.33 -3.03 6.26
N GLN A 61 -13.03 -1.89 6.21
CA GLN A 61 -14.01 -1.52 7.24
C GLN A 61 -15.19 -2.51 7.27
N THR A 62 -15.66 -2.95 6.11
CA THR A 62 -16.76 -3.92 5.98
C THR A 62 -16.36 -5.26 6.55
N GLU A 63 -15.23 -5.81 6.13
CA GLU A 63 -14.77 -7.12 6.60
C GLU A 63 -14.45 -7.12 8.11
N MET A 64 -13.92 -6.01 8.64
CA MET A 64 -13.72 -5.86 10.09
C MET A 64 -15.04 -5.77 10.86
N SER A 65 -16.09 -5.21 10.27
CA SER A 65 -17.43 -5.21 10.86
C SER A 65 -18.00 -6.63 10.89
N ASP A 66 -17.81 -7.40 9.82
CA ASP A 66 -18.26 -8.78 9.73
C ASP A 66 -17.49 -9.71 10.70
N LEU A 67 -16.17 -9.49 10.85
CA LEU A 67 -15.37 -10.14 11.88
C LEU A 67 -15.88 -9.83 13.30
N LYS A 68 -16.28 -8.59 13.56
CA LYS A 68 -16.88 -8.19 14.85
C LYS A 68 -18.20 -8.90 15.09
N LEU A 69 -19.10 -8.94 14.10
CA LEU A 69 -20.38 -9.66 14.21
C LEU A 69 -20.19 -11.17 14.41
N ALA A 70 -19.23 -11.77 13.72
CA ALA A 70 -18.91 -13.19 13.90
C ALA A 70 -18.33 -13.47 15.31
N THR A 71 -17.52 -12.55 15.84
CA THR A 71 -16.99 -12.60 17.21
C THR A 71 -18.12 -12.53 18.24
N GLU A 72 -19.01 -11.55 18.12
CA GLU A 72 -20.19 -11.40 19.00
C GLU A 72 -21.08 -12.66 18.95
N SER A 73 -21.28 -13.22 17.76
CA SER A 73 -22.05 -14.46 17.60
C SER A 73 -21.38 -15.67 18.26
N PHE A 74 -20.06 -15.79 18.21
CA PHE A 74 -19.30 -16.87 18.85
C PHE A 74 -19.25 -16.72 20.39
N MET A 75 -19.23 -15.50 20.91
CA MET A 75 -19.33 -15.25 22.34
C MET A 75 -20.71 -15.57 22.90
N ALA A 76 -21.77 -15.20 22.16
CA ALA A 76 -23.14 -15.50 22.57
C ALA A 76 -23.39 -17.02 22.62
N ASN A 77 -22.73 -17.78 21.74
CA ASN A 77 -22.77 -19.24 21.75
C ASN A 77 -21.46 -19.84 21.22
N THR A 78 -20.61 -20.31 22.13
CA THR A 78 -19.30 -20.89 21.82
C THR A 78 -19.45 -22.31 21.31
N ASP A 79 -19.75 -22.45 20.01
CA ASP A 79 -19.91 -23.73 19.33
C ASP A 79 -19.02 -23.85 18.08
N ALA A 80 -18.97 -25.05 17.50
CA ALA A 80 -18.10 -25.37 16.38
C ALA A 80 -18.48 -24.65 15.08
N GLN A 81 -19.77 -24.40 14.84
CA GLN A 81 -20.22 -23.66 13.66
C GLN A 81 -19.81 -22.20 13.80
N LYS A 82 -20.04 -21.60 14.95
CA LYS A 82 -19.67 -20.20 15.22
C LYS A 82 -18.16 -19.95 15.22
N LEU A 83 -17.37 -20.93 15.68
CA LEU A 83 -15.91 -20.87 15.51
C LEU A 83 -15.51 -20.93 14.03
N SER A 84 -16.20 -21.71 13.21
CA SER A 84 -15.95 -21.77 11.77
C SER A 84 -16.30 -20.44 11.08
N ASP A 85 -17.46 -19.86 11.40
CA ASP A 85 -17.91 -18.57 10.88
C ASP A 85 -16.90 -17.45 11.26
N LEU A 86 -16.46 -17.43 12.53
CA LEU A 86 -15.45 -16.50 13.03
C LEU A 86 -14.10 -16.65 12.30
N ARG A 87 -13.65 -17.88 12.07
CA ARG A 87 -12.41 -18.14 11.33
C ARG A 87 -12.50 -17.63 9.90
N GLN A 88 -13.63 -17.83 9.22
CA GLN A 88 -13.81 -17.34 7.87
C GLN A 88 -13.75 -15.81 7.83
N ALA A 89 -14.52 -15.13 8.68
CA ALA A 89 -14.51 -13.67 8.77
C ALA A 89 -13.12 -13.10 9.13
N PHE A 90 -12.32 -13.84 9.92
CA PHE A 90 -10.93 -13.47 10.19
C PHE A 90 -10.06 -13.50 8.93
N LEU A 91 -10.19 -14.55 8.11
CA LEU A 91 -9.41 -14.68 6.88
C LEU A 91 -9.77 -13.59 5.87
N ASP A 92 -11.06 -13.27 5.75
CA ASP A 92 -11.55 -12.24 4.83
C ASP A 92 -11.10 -10.83 5.26
N ALA A 93 -11.19 -10.52 6.56
CA ALA A 93 -10.66 -9.29 7.13
C ALA A 93 -9.13 -9.16 7.00
N TYR A 94 -8.40 -10.27 7.12
CA TYR A 94 -6.94 -10.24 7.01
C TYR A 94 -6.47 -10.10 5.55
N LEU A 95 -7.25 -10.59 4.58
CA LEU A 95 -7.02 -10.33 3.17
C LEU A 95 -7.30 -8.87 2.81
N SER A 96 -8.44 -8.31 3.21
CA SER A 96 -8.77 -6.90 2.92
C SER A 96 -7.80 -5.91 3.58
N TYR A 97 -7.25 -6.26 4.75
CA TYR A 97 -6.16 -5.50 5.37
C TYR A 97 -4.97 -5.27 4.43
N GLN A 98 -4.62 -6.24 3.59
CA GLN A 98 -3.44 -6.15 2.72
C GLN A 98 -3.55 -4.98 1.73
N SER A 99 -4.75 -4.75 1.19
CA SER A 99 -5.02 -3.58 0.34
C SER A 99 -4.99 -2.28 1.16
N ALA A 100 -5.69 -2.22 2.29
CA ALA A 100 -5.75 -1.01 3.10
C ALA A 100 -4.36 -0.57 3.63
N ALA A 101 -3.49 -1.53 3.94
CA ALA A 101 -2.18 -1.26 4.49
C ALA A 101 -1.17 -0.70 3.48
N MET A 102 -1.35 -0.94 2.17
CA MET A 102 -0.52 -0.33 1.13
C MET A 102 -0.61 1.19 1.13
N HIS A 103 -1.76 1.75 1.51
CA HIS A 103 -1.98 3.20 1.55
C HIS A 103 -1.42 3.82 2.84
N ASN A 104 -0.16 3.55 3.19
CA ASN A 104 0.44 3.89 4.48
C ASN A 104 0.82 5.38 4.65
N TYR A 105 -0.02 6.31 4.20
CA TYR A 105 0.30 7.74 4.13
C TYR A 105 -0.90 8.63 4.47
N PHE A 106 -0.61 9.92 4.73
CA PHE A 106 -1.53 11.01 5.12
C PHE A 106 -2.37 10.81 6.39
N ALA A 107 -3.21 9.78 6.47
CA ALA A 107 -4.00 9.55 7.68
C ALA A 107 -3.12 8.97 8.78
N THR A 108 -3.16 9.56 9.97
CA THR A 108 -2.43 9.05 11.14
C THR A 108 -2.79 7.58 11.44
N GLN A 109 -4.03 7.20 11.15
CA GLN A 109 -4.53 5.83 11.25
C GLN A 109 -3.82 4.88 10.29
N ASN A 110 -3.54 5.29 9.04
CA ASN A 110 -2.76 4.50 8.10
C ASN A 110 -1.36 4.24 8.67
N GLN A 111 -0.66 5.29 9.08
CA GLN A 111 0.71 5.20 9.62
C GLN A 111 0.82 4.30 10.86
N ALA A 112 -0.25 4.21 11.66
CA ALA A 112 -0.30 3.34 12.82
C ALA A 112 -0.78 1.91 12.50
N LEU A 113 -1.31 1.65 11.30
CA LEU A 113 -2.07 0.44 10.97
C LEU A 113 -1.21 -0.82 11.10
N VAL A 114 0.01 -0.84 10.54
CA VAL A 114 0.93 -1.97 10.70
C VAL A 114 1.26 -2.20 12.17
N SER A 115 1.73 -1.17 12.87
CA SER A 115 2.19 -1.30 14.26
C SER A 115 1.08 -1.71 15.24
N SER A 116 -0.18 -1.38 14.92
CA SER A 116 -1.34 -1.68 15.75
C SER A 116 -2.11 -2.94 15.35
N SER A 117 -1.94 -3.44 14.12
CA SER A 117 -2.79 -4.51 13.58
C SER A 117 -2.04 -5.69 12.99
N ASN A 118 -0.76 -5.57 12.63
CA ASN A 118 -0.09 -6.64 11.89
C ASN A 118 1.43 -6.75 12.08
N LEU A 119 1.93 -6.62 13.31
CA LEU A 119 3.34 -6.95 13.60
C LEU A 119 3.51 -8.44 13.89
N PHE A 120 4.03 -9.17 12.91
CA PHE A 120 4.43 -10.56 13.04
C PHE A 120 5.98 -10.70 13.13
N PRO A 121 6.51 -11.77 13.75
CA PRO A 121 5.79 -12.77 14.53
C PRO A 121 5.23 -12.21 15.85
N ILE A 122 4.18 -12.85 16.34
CA ILE A 122 3.56 -12.57 17.64
C ILE A 122 4.46 -13.06 18.79
N ASP A 123 4.50 -12.30 19.88
CA ASP A 123 5.03 -12.75 21.16
C ASP A 123 3.91 -13.45 21.96
N THR A 124 3.85 -14.78 21.85
CA THR A 124 2.83 -15.56 22.54
C THR A 124 2.95 -15.47 24.06
N ALA A 125 4.15 -15.27 24.61
CA ALA A 125 4.32 -15.20 26.06
C ALA A 125 3.74 -13.89 26.61
N ALA A 126 4.00 -12.77 25.92
CA ALA A 126 3.38 -11.49 26.23
C ALA A 126 1.85 -11.56 26.08
N LEU A 127 1.36 -12.13 24.97
CA LEU A 127 -0.08 -12.30 24.71
C LEU A 127 -0.78 -13.09 25.82
N GLU A 128 -0.26 -14.26 26.20
CA GLU A 128 -0.84 -15.08 27.27
C GLU A 128 -0.80 -14.33 28.63
N GLY A 129 0.23 -13.51 28.86
CA GLY A 129 0.30 -12.62 30.02
C GLY A 129 -0.78 -11.54 30.05
N PHE A 130 -1.08 -10.91 28.91
CA PHE A 130 -2.15 -9.91 28.81
C PHE A 130 -3.54 -10.53 29.00
N ILE A 131 -3.78 -11.73 28.45
CA ILE A 131 -5.02 -12.49 28.63
C ILE A 131 -5.21 -12.86 30.11
N ALA A 132 -4.19 -13.44 30.74
CA ALA A 132 -4.27 -13.88 32.13
C ALA A 132 -4.52 -12.72 33.11
N ASN A 133 -3.90 -11.56 32.86
CA ASN A 133 -3.99 -10.39 33.75
C ASN A 133 -5.16 -9.45 33.42
N ARG A 134 -5.87 -9.65 32.30
CA ARG A 134 -6.94 -8.77 31.81
C ARG A 134 -6.52 -7.29 31.73
N SER A 135 -5.29 -7.06 31.26
CA SER A 135 -4.65 -5.74 31.28
C SER A 135 -4.19 -5.36 29.87
N TYR A 136 -5.12 -5.18 28.95
CA TYR A 136 -4.83 -4.83 27.57
C TYR A 136 -5.04 -3.35 27.28
N ASN A 137 -4.04 -2.72 26.68
CA ASN A 137 -4.09 -1.43 26.04
C ASN A 137 -3.38 -1.53 24.68
N PHE A 138 -4.18 -1.78 23.65
CA PHE A 138 -3.75 -2.01 22.27
C PHE A 138 -3.04 -0.80 21.62
N SER A 139 -3.03 0.36 22.28
CA SER A 139 -2.32 1.57 21.81
C SER A 139 -0.90 1.71 22.37
N THR A 140 -0.40 0.73 23.14
CA THR A 140 0.93 0.80 23.76
C THR A 140 1.97 -0.02 23.00
N SER A 141 3.22 0.46 22.97
CA SER A 141 4.36 -0.27 22.40
C SER A 141 4.59 -1.62 23.07
N ALA A 142 4.28 -1.74 24.37
CA ALA A 142 4.40 -2.98 25.12
C ALA A 142 3.49 -4.10 24.58
N GLN A 143 2.38 -3.76 23.90
CA GLN A 143 1.42 -4.73 23.37
C GLN A 143 1.46 -4.86 21.84
N GLN A 144 2.30 -4.10 21.15
CA GLN A 144 2.38 -4.14 19.68
C GLN A 144 2.67 -5.54 19.10
N ARG A 145 3.45 -6.38 19.79
CA ARG A 145 3.69 -7.80 19.44
C ARG A 145 2.76 -8.79 20.16
N ALA A 146 1.64 -8.32 20.71
CA ALA A 146 0.63 -9.11 21.40
C ALA A 146 -0.80 -8.63 21.01
N ASN A 147 -0.96 -8.20 19.76
CA ASN A 147 -2.12 -7.51 19.23
C ASN A 147 -2.35 -7.89 17.75
N GLY A 148 -3.48 -7.43 17.18
CA GLY A 148 -3.74 -7.48 15.76
C GLY A 148 -4.05 -8.88 15.20
N PHE A 149 -3.96 -9.00 13.88
CA PHE A 149 -4.13 -10.26 13.16
C PHE A 149 -3.19 -11.38 13.64
N PRO A 150 -1.91 -11.14 14.00
CA PRO A 150 -1.06 -12.19 14.54
C PRO A 150 -1.54 -12.74 15.89
N ALA A 151 -2.20 -11.93 16.72
CA ALA A 151 -2.81 -12.39 17.97
C ALA A 151 -4.06 -13.23 17.66
N LEU A 152 -4.92 -12.76 16.75
CA LEU A 152 -6.09 -13.51 16.30
C LEU A 152 -5.73 -14.85 15.66
N ASP A 153 -4.68 -14.88 14.83
CA ASP A 153 -4.14 -16.10 14.22
C ASP A 153 -3.76 -17.13 15.30
N TYR A 154 -2.99 -16.70 16.31
CA TYR A 154 -2.64 -17.56 17.44
C TYR A 154 -3.87 -18.03 18.25
N LEU A 155 -4.82 -17.14 18.52
CA LEU A 155 -6.02 -17.48 19.29
C LEU A 155 -6.91 -18.49 18.56
N LEU A 156 -7.06 -18.35 17.25
CA LEU A 156 -7.96 -19.15 16.43
C LEU A 156 -7.33 -20.47 15.97
N PHE A 157 -6.01 -20.51 15.76
CA PHE A 157 -5.32 -21.64 15.13
C PHE A 157 -4.16 -22.21 15.96
N GLY A 158 -3.67 -21.49 16.97
CA GLY A 158 -2.47 -21.87 17.73
C GLY A 158 -2.66 -22.96 18.79
N LYS A 159 -3.89 -23.40 19.07
CA LYS A 159 -4.18 -24.49 20.03
C LYS A 159 -4.82 -25.68 19.32
N ASN A 160 -4.41 -26.90 19.72
CA ASN A 160 -4.99 -28.14 19.19
C ASN A 160 -6.50 -28.28 19.44
N ASN A 161 -7.00 -27.72 20.56
CA ASN A 161 -8.43 -27.72 20.90
C ASN A 161 -8.92 -26.29 21.16
N THR A 162 -8.90 -25.44 20.14
CA THR A 162 -9.35 -24.03 20.21
C THR A 162 -10.72 -23.87 20.87
N LEU A 163 -11.71 -24.66 20.45
CA LEU A 163 -13.07 -24.57 20.99
C LEU A 163 -13.12 -24.87 22.49
N GLY A 164 -12.43 -25.94 22.92
CA GLY A 164 -12.32 -26.29 24.32
C GLY A 164 -11.61 -25.19 25.12
N THR A 165 -10.54 -24.61 24.57
CA THR A 165 -9.82 -23.49 25.21
C THR A 165 -10.76 -22.31 25.46
N PHE A 166 -11.49 -21.83 24.46
CA PHE A 166 -12.47 -20.73 24.63
C PHE A 166 -13.60 -21.09 25.59
N THR A 167 -14.08 -22.33 25.59
CA THR A 167 -15.15 -22.77 26.51
C THR A 167 -14.70 -22.75 27.98
N THR A 168 -13.41 -22.95 28.25
CA THR A 168 -12.86 -23.04 29.62
C THR A 168 -12.17 -21.77 30.12
N ASP A 169 -11.90 -20.80 29.25
CA ASP A 169 -11.11 -19.61 29.53
C ASP A 169 -11.88 -18.35 29.10
N SER A 170 -12.73 -17.84 29.99
CA SER A 170 -13.53 -16.63 29.73
C SER A 170 -12.67 -15.41 29.49
N ASN A 171 -11.47 -15.32 30.07
CA ASN A 171 -10.57 -14.18 29.85
C ASN A 171 -10.10 -14.12 28.39
N ARG A 172 -9.97 -15.28 27.73
CA ARG A 172 -9.61 -15.35 26.31
C ARG A 172 -10.74 -14.91 25.40
N LEU A 173 -12.00 -15.23 25.76
CA LEU A 173 -13.17 -14.71 25.07
C LEU A 173 -13.25 -13.19 25.22
N ASP A 174 -13.08 -12.66 26.44
CA ASP A 174 -13.05 -11.22 26.70
C ASP A 174 -11.94 -10.52 25.88
N PHE A 175 -10.73 -11.10 25.83
CA PHE A 175 -9.62 -10.55 25.06
C PHE A 175 -9.91 -10.53 23.54
N LEU A 176 -10.50 -11.62 23.02
CA LEU A 176 -10.88 -11.71 21.61
C LEU A 176 -11.86 -10.60 21.22
N ASP A 177 -12.89 -10.38 22.03
CA ASP A 177 -13.90 -9.34 21.81
C ASP A 177 -13.31 -7.92 21.79
N GLU A 178 -12.52 -7.63 22.82
CA GLU A 178 -11.89 -6.32 23.01
C GLU A 178 -10.90 -6.02 21.89
N LEU A 179 -10.14 -7.02 21.46
CA LEU A 179 -9.21 -6.90 20.34
C LEU A 179 -9.96 -6.62 19.02
N VAL A 180 -10.95 -7.45 18.68
CA VAL A 180 -11.70 -7.29 17.42
C VAL A 180 -12.47 -5.97 17.41
N SER A 181 -13.07 -5.58 18.54
CA SER A 181 -13.74 -4.29 18.70
C SER A 181 -12.78 -3.11 18.52
N PHE A 182 -11.56 -3.19 19.08
CA PHE A 182 -10.53 -2.17 18.88
C PHE A 182 -10.14 -2.05 17.40
N MET A 183 -9.86 -3.17 16.72
CA MET A 183 -9.48 -3.18 15.31
C MET A 183 -10.62 -2.66 14.41
N SER A 184 -11.86 -3.06 14.69
CA SER A 184 -13.05 -2.58 13.96
C SER A 184 -13.28 -1.08 14.12
N ASN A 185 -13.10 -0.53 15.33
CA ASN A 185 -13.17 0.92 15.52
C ASN A 185 -12.06 1.65 14.74
N LYS A 186 -10.85 1.08 14.69
CA LYS A 186 -9.74 1.64 13.91
C LYS A 186 -9.99 1.63 12.40
N SER A 187 -10.60 0.58 11.86
CA SER A 187 -10.95 0.53 10.43
C SER A 187 -12.04 1.56 10.08
N ILE A 188 -13.01 1.78 10.98
CA ILE A 188 -14.03 2.82 10.83
C ILE A 188 -13.38 4.22 10.84
N ASP A 189 -12.51 4.51 11.80
CA ASP A 189 -11.79 5.78 11.88
C ASP A 189 -10.95 6.03 10.62
N LEU A 190 -10.31 4.98 10.11
CA LEU A 190 -9.50 5.01 8.89
C LEU A 190 -10.35 5.34 7.66
N ALA A 191 -11.44 4.61 7.41
CA ALA A 191 -12.34 4.86 6.29
C ALA A 191 -12.95 6.28 6.35
N ASN A 192 -13.36 6.73 7.54
CA ASN A 192 -13.89 8.08 7.74
C ASN A 192 -12.85 9.18 7.48
N SER A 193 -11.57 8.91 7.74
CA SER A 193 -10.49 9.87 7.49
C SER A 193 -10.38 10.16 5.99
N TRP A 194 -10.40 9.11 5.16
CA TRP A 194 -10.33 9.21 3.70
C TRP A 194 -11.58 9.81 3.08
N LYS A 195 -12.77 9.52 3.61
CA LYS A 195 -14.04 10.13 3.17
C LYS A 195 -14.25 11.57 3.61
N GLY A 196 -13.42 12.06 4.54
CA GLY A 196 -13.46 13.44 5.04
C GLY A 196 -12.64 14.40 4.18
N ASN A 197 -12.12 15.45 4.82
CA ASN A 197 -11.33 16.49 4.15
C ASN A 197 -10.01 15.97 3.53
N LEU A 198 -9.53 14.77 3.89
CA LEU A 198 -8.33 14.21 3.26
C LEU A 198 -8.54 13.99 1.77
N ARG A 199 -9.77 13.68 1.34
CA ARG A 199 -10.07 13.51 -0.08
C ARG A 199 -9.75 14.76 -0.90
N ASP A 200 -10.35 15.87 -0.51
CA ASP A 200 -10.19 17.13 -1.22
C ASP A 200 -8.76 17.66 -1.09
N ASN A 201 -8.11 17.47 0.06
CA ASN A 201 -6.71 17.85 0.27
C ASN A 201 -5.74 17.02 -0.60
N PHE A 202 -6.01 15.72 -0.75
CA PHE A 202 -5.21 14.83 -1.60
C PHE A 202 -5.25 15.29 -3.06
N ILE A 203 -6.44 15.58 -3.59
CA ILE A 203 -6.60 16.08 -4.96
C ILE A 203 -5.97 17.47 -5.12
N ALA A 204 -6.19 18.37 -4.16
CA ALA A 204 -5.71 19.74 -4.24
C ALA A 204 -4.19 19.88 -4.10
N ASN A 205 -3.51 18.89 -3.51
CA ASN A 205 -2.06 18.87 -3.30
C ASN A 205 -1.31 18.10 -4.41
N GLY A 206 -1.69 18.30 -5.67
CA GLY A 206 -1.02 17.64 -6.80
C GLY A 206 0.43 18.10 -7.02
N GLY A 207 1.03 17.59 -8.10
CA GLY A 207 2.43 17.85 -8.45
C GLY A 207 3.36 16.70 -8.05
N THR A 208 4.66 16.85 -8.32
CA THR A 208 5.67 15.76 -8.16
C THR A 208 6.78 16.11 -7.16
N GLN A 209 6.74 17.31 -6.59
CA GLN A 209 7.68 17.79 -5.58
C GLN A 209 7.50 17.05 -4.26
N LEU A 210 8.55 16.94 -3.44
CA LEU A 210 8.48 16.30 -2.13
C LEU A 210 7.33 16.86 -1.28
N GLY A 211 6.45 15.98 -0.80
CA GLY A 211 5.27 16.33 -0.02
C GLY A 211 3.98 16.56 -0.82
N SER A 212 4.04 16.59 -2.15
CA SER A 212 2.84 16.51 -3.02
C SER A 212 2.21 15.12 -2.94
N SER A 213 0.92 15.02 -3.29
CA SER A 213 0.17 13.77 -3.24
C SER A 213 0.76 12.66 -4.08
N ILE A 214 1.24 12.94 -5.30
CA ILE A 214 1.93 11.93 -6.12
C ILE A 214 3.24 11.51 -5.49
N SER A 215 4.06 12.48 -5.07
CA SER A 215 5.37 12.17 -4.48
C SER A 215 5.21 11.33 -3.22
N VAL A 216 4.27 11.69 -2.34
CA VAL A 216 3.99 10.94 -1.12
C VAL A 216 3.40 9.56 -1.45
N GLN A 217 2.41 9.47 -2.33
CA GLN A 217 1.80 8.19 -2.68
C GLN A 217 2.83 7.21 -3.25
N LEU A 218 3.63 7.62 -4.23
CA LEU A 218 4.63 6.73 -4.85
C LEU A 218 5.74 6.35 -3.86
N ASN A 219 6.31 7.31 -3.12
CA ASN A 219 7.40 7.01 -2.19
C ASN A 219 6.94 6.17 -1.00
N GLU A 220 5.82 6.52 -0.36
CA GLU A 220 5.35 5.80 0.83
C GLU A 220 4.79 4.41 0.48
N SER A 221 4.12 4.26 -0.67
CA SER A 221 3.71 2.93 -1.15
C SER A 221 4.91 2.06 -1.46
N LEU A 222 5.95 2.64 -2.06
CA LEU A 222 7.19 1.94 -2.35
C LEU A 222 7.91 1.52 -1.06
N LEU A 223 8.06 2.43 -0.09
CA LEU A 223 8.65 2.14 1.22
C LEU A 223 7.89 1.02 1.94
N TYR A 224 6.55 1.07 1.95
CA TYR A 224 5.73 -0.02 2.47
C TYR A 224 6.02 -1.34 1.74
N TYR A 225 6.10 -1.30 0.42
CA TYR A 225 6.40 -2.46 -0.42
C TYR A 225 7.78 -3.05 -0.11
N GLU A 226 8.79 -2.21 0.15
CA GLU A 226 10.13 -2.63 0.57
C GLU A 226 10.12 -3.32 1.93
N GLU A 227 9.64 -2.61 2.96
CA GLU A 227 9.75 -3.06 4.34
C GLU A 227 8.74 -4.16 4.66
N HIS A 228 7.48 -3.98 4.28
CA HIS A 228 6.39 -4.82 4.74
C HIS A 228 6.08 -5.98 3.78
N ILE A 229 6.38 -5.87 2.48
CA ILE A 229 6.16 -6.97 1.52
C ILE A 229 7.46 -7.71 1.24
N ARG A 230 8.46 -7.05 0.64
CA ARG A 230 9.73 -7.70 0.27
C ARG A 230 10.43 -8.27 1.50
N GLU A 231 10.64 -7.47 2.52
CA GLU A 231 11.41 -7.90 3.70
C GLU A 231 10.59 -8.72 4.68
N ASN A 232 9.54 -8.15 5.26
CA ASN A 232 8.83 -8.81 6.36
C ASN A 232 8.10 -10.08 5.92
N LYS A 233 7.29 -10.02 4.85
CA LYS A 233 6.50 -11.18 4.41
C LYS A 233 7.35 -12.25 3.72
N VAL A 234 8.38 -11.88 2.96
CA VAL A 234 9.13 -12.82 2.11
C VAL A 234 10.59 -12.98 2.55
N GLY A 235 11.31 -11.88 2.75
CA GLY A 235 12.74 -11.87 3.02
C GLY A 235 13.14 -12.50 4.35
N ILE A 236 12.58 -12.04 5.47
CA ILE A 236 12.93 -12.51 6.81
C ILE A 236 12.77 -14.04 6.95
N PRO A 237 11.67 -14.67 6.48
CA PRO A 237 11.54 -16.13 6.49
C PRO A 237 12.67 -16.88 5.78
N ILE A 238 13.19 -16.33 4.68
CA ILE A 238 14.29 -16.93 3.88
C ILE A 238 15.68 -16.40 4.25
N GLY A 239 15.79 -15.53 5.25
CA GLY A 239 17.06 -15.00 5.73
C GLY A 239 17.59 -13.77 4.97
N ARG A 240 16.72 -13.00 4.33
CA ARG A 240 17.05 -11.76 3.60
C ARG A 240 16.46 -10.53 4.31
N LEU A 241 17.26 -9.47 4.46
CA LEU A 241 16.85 -8.17 5.03
C LEU A 241 16.89 -7.03 4.01
N GLY A 242 17.60 -7.20 2.89
CA GLY A 242 17.75 -6.19 1.85
C GLY A 242 18.53 -6.80 0.68
N PRO A 243 18.54 -6.18 -0.51
CA PRO A 243 19.26 -6.70 -1.67
C PRO A 243 20.77 -6.78 -1.40
N ASN A 244 21.30 -5.83 -0.62
CA ASN A 244 22.73 -5.66 -0.35
C ASN A 244 23.15 -6.02 1.08
N ASP A 245 22.20 -6.39 1.94
CA ASP A 245 22.49 -6.71 3.34
C ASP A 245 23.07 -8.11 3.51
N SER A 246 23.81 -8.28 4.60
CA SER A 246 24.29 -9.60 5.01
C SER A 246 23.10 -10.50 5.35
N PRO A 247 23.05 -11.75 4.84
CA PRO A 247 21.96 -12.66 5.15
C PRO A 247 21.89 -12.96 6.66
N ILE A 248 20.68 -13.16 7.15
CA ILE A 248 20.43 -13.71 8.48
C ILE A 248 20.07 -15.19 8.39
N ALA A 249 20.03 -15.88 9.52
CA ALA A 249 19.56 -17.26 9.53
C ALA A 249 18.08 -17.31 9.09
N PRO A 250 17.72 -18.15 8.09
CA PRO A 250 16.33 -18.33 7.69
C PRO A 250 15.52 -18.92 8.84
N ASP A 251 14.26 -18.49 8.95
CA ASP A 251 13.34 -18.92 9.99
C ASP A 251 11.91 -18.95 9.46
N ALA A 252 11.47 -20.16 9.06
CA ALA A 252 10.14 -20.39 8.50
C ALA A 252 9.00 -20.07 9.49
N SER A 253 9.28 -19.91 10.79
CA SER A 253 8.26 -19.52 11.76
C SER A 253 7.91 -18.02 11.72
N LYS A 254 8.66 -17.23 10.95
CA LYS A 254 8.46 -15.78 10.81
C LYS A 254 7.58 -15.39 9.62
N ILE A 255 6.90 -16.35 9.01
CA ILE A 255 5.89 -16.05 7.99
C ILE A 255 4.64 -15.41 8.62
N GLU A 256 3.95 -14.60 7.83
CA GLU A 256 2.62 -14.10 8.18
C GLU A 256 1.58 -15.23 8.22
N ALA A 257 0.62 -15.16 9.13
CA ALA A 257 -0.38 -16.21 9.36
C ALA A 257 0.24 -17.60 9.69
N PHE A 258 1.34 -17.61 10.44
CA PHE A 258 2.06 -18.83 10.79
C PHE A 258 1.16 -19.88 11.45
N TYR A 259 0.29 -19.53 12.40
CA TYR A 259 -0.53 -20.54 13.08
C TYR A 259 -1.61 -21.14 12.18
N PHE A 260 -2.22 -20.32 11.32
CA PHE A 260 -3.08 -20.82 10.25
C PHE A 260 -2.35 -21.80 9.34
N SER A 261 -1.10 -21.51 8.96
CA SER A 261 -0.32 -22.41 8.09
C SER A 261 -0.06 -23.77 8.75
N GLN A 262 0.23 -23.77 10.05
CA GLN A 262 0.42 -24.99 10.83
C GLN A 262 -0.89 -25.76 10.99
N TYR A 263 -2.01 -25.05 11.22
CA TYR A 263 -3.35 -25.64 11.33
C TYR A 263 -3.81 -26.29 10.03
N SER A 264 -3.62 -25.60 8.90
CA SER A 264 -4.04 -26.04 7.56
C SER A 264 -3.00 -26.95 6.88
N SER A 265 -1.79 -27.06 7.45
CA SER A 265 -0.66 -27.81 6.89
C SER A 265 -0.24 -27.34 5.49
N ASN A 266 -0.43 -26.05 5.18
CA ASN A 266 0.00 -25.42 3.93
C ASN A 266 0.14 -23.89 4.11
N GLU A 267 0.82 -23.21 3.18
CA GLU A 267 1.02 -21.75 3.21
C GLU A 267 0.17 -21.01 2.15
N THR A 268 -0.91 -21.62 1.63
CA THR A 268 -1.72 -21.01 0.56
C THR A 268 -2.33 -19.68 0.98
N PHE A 269 -2.80 -19.56 2.21
CA PHE A 269 -3.33 -18.30 2.73
C PHE A 269 -2.22 -17.26 2.90
N THR A 270 -1.06 -17.64 3.46
CA THR A 270 0.12 -16.75 3.56
C THR A 270 0.55 -16.22 2.19
N LEU A 271 0.59 -17.07 1.16
CA LEU A 271 0.87 -16.68 -0.21
C LEU A 271 -0.19 -15.72 -0.77
N SER A 272 -1.46 -15.94 -0.42
CA SER A 272 -2.57 -15.07 -0.81
C SER A 272 -2.45 -13.68 -0.17
N LEU A 273 -1.95 -13.57 1.07
CA LEU A 273 -1.69 -12.28 1.72
C LEU A 273 -0.61 -11.49 0.99
N VAL A 274 0.48 -12.14 0.54
CA VAL A 274 1.51 -11.51 -0.30
C VAL A 274 0.92 -11.07 -1.63
N LYS A 275 0.19 -11.97 -2.30
CA LYS A 275 -0.44 -11.70 -3.60
C LYS A 275 -1.34 -10.47 -3.52
N LYS A 276 -2.22 -10.41 -2.51
CA LYS A 276 -3.17 -9.30 -2.33
C LYS A 276 -2.49 -7.95 -2.12
N ALA A 277 -1.35 -7.92 -1.42
CA ALA A 277 -0.58 -6.70 -1.23
C ALA A 277 0.13 -6.25 -2.53
N VAL A 278 0.61 -7.19 -3.34
CA VAL A 278 1.19 -6.90 -4.67
C VAL A 278 0.12 -6.44 -5.66
N GLU A 279 -1.06 -7.07 -5.65
CA GLU A 279 -2.22 -6.65 -6.47
C GLU A 279 -2.62 -5.20 -6.17
N GLU A 280 -2.57 -4.76 -4.92
CA GLU A 280 -2.88 -3.37 -4.60
C GLU A 280 -1.81 -2.39 -5.08
N MET A 281 -0.52 -2.77 -5.04
CA MET A 281 0.55 -1.98 -5.65
C MET A 281 0.38 -1.85 -7.18
N GLU A 282 -0.05 -2.92 -7.85
CA GLU A 282 -0.38 -2.89 -9.28
C GLU A 282 -1.63 -2.03 -9.55
N ARG A 283 -2.65 -2.08 -8.71
CA ARG A 283 -3.82 -1.19 -8.82
C ARG A 283 -3.46 0.29 -8.69
N ILE A 284 -2.59 0.63 -7.74
CA ILE A 284 -2.04 2.00 -7.64
C ILE A 284 -1.34 2.38 -8.95
N TYR A 285 -0.55 1.47 -9.52
CA TYR A 285 0.16 1.71 -10.78
C TYR A 285 -0.76 1.95 -11.97
N LEU A 286 -1.72 1.04 -12.19
CA LEU A 286 -2.63 1.06 -13.33
C LEU A 286 -3.77 2.06 -13.19
N GLY A 287 -4.07 2.50 -11.96
CA GLY A 287 -5.29 3.27 -11.70
C GLY A 287 -6.58 2.47 -11.88
N GLU A 288 -6.51 1.13 -11.99
CA GLU A 288 -7.68 0.29 -12.22
C GLU A 288 -8.36 -0.11 -10.90
N GLY A 289 -9.59 0.38 -10.72
CA GLY A 289 -10.47 -0.01 -9.62
C GLY A 289 -11.10 -1.40 -9.81
N SER A 290 -12.16 -1.69 -9.06
CA SER A 290 -12.93 -2.94 -9.22
C SER A 290 -13.83 -2.94 -10.47
N ASP A 291 -14.06 -1.78 -11.09
CA ASP A 291 -14.74 -1.59 -12.37
C ASP A 291 -13.68 -1.15 -13.41
N PRO A 292 -13.46 -1.87 -14.51
CA PRO A 292 -12.39 -1.60 -15.47
C PRO A 292 -12.73 -0.45 -16.43
N THR A 293 -13.27 0.65 -15.92
CA THR A 293 -13.31 1.90 -16.69
C THR A 293 -11.88 2.37 -16.91
N ASP A 294 -11.59 2.90 -18.10
CA ASP A 294 -10.28 3.43 -18.53
C ASP A 294 -9.92 4.66 -17.68
N ASP A 295 -9.45 4.37 -16.47
CA ASP A 295 -9.29 5.25 -15.34
C ASP A 295 -7.80 5.61 -15.18
N GLN A 296 -7.47 6.89 -15.03
CA GLN A 296 -6.08 7.34 -15.15
C GLN A 296 -5.13 6.75 -14.10
N GLY A 297 -4.11 6.04 -14.58
CA GLY A 297 -3.02 5.46 -13.82
C GLY A 297 -1.66 6.16 -14.00
N TYR A 298 -0.65 5.67 -13.27
CA TYR A 298 0.73 6.08 -13.48
C TYR A 298 1.32 5.52 -14.79
N ASP A 299 0.79 4.41 -15.28
CA ASP A 299 1.12 3.87 -16.59
C ASP A 299 0.69 4.81 -17.73
N ASP A 300 -0.49 5.43 -17.65
CA ASP A 300 -0.91 6.45 -18.62
C ASP A 300 0.08 7.62 -18.72
N LEU A 301 0.63 8.04 -17.58
CA LEU A 301 1.64 9.09 -17.53
C LEU A 301 2.96 8.69 -18.21
N LEU A 302 3.28 7.39 -18.27
CA LEU A 302 4.40 6.86 -19.05
C LEU A 302 4.07 6.86 -20.54
N ILE A 303 2.85 6.45 -20.92
CA ILE A 303 2.41 6.44 -22.31
C ILE A 303 2.45 7.86 -22.91
N VAL A 304 1.94 8.86 -22.20
CA VAL A 304 1.99 10.28 -22.61
C VAL A 304 3.44 10.76 -22.78
N ARG A 305 4.38 10.22 -22.00
CA ARG A 305 5.82 10.54 -22.09
C ARG A 305 6.58 9.69 -23.11
N ASN A 306 5.89 8.88 -23.92
CA ASN A 306 6.47 7.94 -24.88
C ASN A 306 7.38 6.86 -24.25
N GLN A 307 7.04 6.43 -23.04
CA GLN A 307 7.80 5.44 -22.24
C GLN A 307 7.10 4.08 -22.16
N SER A 308 6.46 3.66 -23.24
CA SER A 308 5.73 2.37 -23.32
C SER A 308 6.58 1.14 -23.04
N ALA A 309 7.90 1.18 -23.27
CA ALA A 309 8.78 0.08 -22.92
C ALA A 309 8.83 -0.16 -21.40
N ILE A 310 8.89 0.92 -20.62
CA ILE A 310 8.95 0.86 -19.15
C ILE A 310 7.62 0.40 -18.57
N ASP A 311 6.51 0.84 -19.15
CA ASP A 311 5.18 0.32 -18.81
C ASP A 311 5.10 -1.20 -19.00
N ASN A 312 5.54 -1.69 -20.16
CA ASN A 312 5.57 -3.13 -20.43
C ASN A 312 6.48 -3.89 -19.46
N ASP A 313 7.64 -3.33 -19.09
CA ASP A 313 8.55 -3.97 -18.14
C ASP A 313 7.94 -4.06 -16.74
N ILE A 314 7.27 -3.01 -16.26
CA ILE A 314 6.57 -3.00 -14.96
C ILE A 314 5.43 -4.03 -14.96
N LYS A 315 4.55 -4.00 -15.98
CA LYS A 315 3.44 -4.97 -16.12
C LYS A 315 3.95 -6.41 -16.20
N ALA A 316 5.02 -6.65 -16.96
CA ALA A 316 5.64 -7.96 -17.04
C ALA A 316 6.23 -8.41 -15.68
N GLN A 317 6.74 -7.48 -14.88
CA GLN A 317 7.30 -7.78 -13.57
C GLN A 317 6.20 -8.17 -12.57
N PHE A 318 5.04 -7.51 -12.57
CA PHE A 318 3.88 -7.93 -11.77
C PHE A 318 3.40 -9.33 -12.17
N ALA A 319 3.21 -9.58 -13.47
CA ALA A 319 2.84 -10.90 -13.99
C ALA A 319 3.84 -11.99 -13.55
N ALA A 320 5.13 -11.68 -13.60
CA ALA A 320 6.18 -12.59 -13.17
C ALA A 320 6.17 -12.89 -11.66
N ILE A 321 5.67 -11.97 -10.82
CA ILE A 321 5.44 -12.21 -9.39
C ILE A 321 4.25 -13.14 -9.20
N TYR A 322 3.13 -12.90 -9.90
CA TYR A 322 1.95 -13.76 -9.82
C TYR A 322 2.24 -15.20 -10.24
N ASP A 323 2.97 -15.38 -11.35
CA ASP A 323 3.41 -16.69 -11.80
C ASP A 323 4.27 -17.42 -10.75
N GLU A 324 5.14 -16.69 -10.03
CA GLU A 324 5.97 -17.29 -8.97
C GLU A 324 5.13 -17.67 -7.75
N ILE A 325 4.15 -16.85 -7.36
CA ILE A 325 3.23 -17.14 -6.26
C ILE A 325 2.36 -18.36 -6.60
N ASP A 326 1.78 -18.40 -7.79
CA ASP A 326 0.83 -19.44 -8.19
C ASP A 326 1.51 -20.81 -8.37
N ASN A 327 2.83 -20.83 -8.62
CA ASN A 327 3.62 -22.06 -8.80
C ASN A 327 4.42 -22.50 -7.56
N ARG A 328 4.27 -21.83 -6.40
CA ARG A 328 5.00 -22.18 -5.17
C ARG A 328 4.07 -22.67 -4.06
N ALA A 329 4.60 -23.51 -3.17
CA ALA A 329 3.86 -24.10 -2.05
C ALA A 329 4.11 -23.39 -0.71
N SER A 330 5.17 -22.57 -0.63
CA SER A 330 5.61 -21.89 0.59
C SER A 330 6.30 -20.56 0.25
N ILE A 331 6.26 -19.63 1.20
CA ILE A 331 7.13 -18.46 1.24
C ILE A 331 8.59 -18.89 1.43
N SER A 332 8.80 -19.76 2.42
CA SER A 332 10.11 -20.30 2.76
C SER A 332 10.68 -21.10 1.60
N GLY A 333 11.97 -20.94 1.28
CA GLY A 333 12.60 -21.65 0.17
C GLY A 333 13.69 -20.84 -0.53
N ASN A 334 13.62 -20.79 -1.86
CA ASN A 334 14.56 -20.03 -2.68
C ASN A 334 14.25 -18.51 -2.68
N GLU A 335 15.17 -17.72 -3.21
CA GLU A 335 15.05 -16.25 -3.30
C GLU A 335 14.23 -15.77 -4.52
N ALA A 336 13.61 -16.65 -5.31
CA ALA A 336 13.00 -16.27 -6.59
C ALA A 336 11.86 -15.25 -6.42
N LEU A 337 10.94 -15.48 -5.48
CA LEU A 337 9.87 -14.52 -5.16
C LEU A 337 10.43 -13.21 -4.62
N TYR A 338 11.41 -13.29 -3.72
CA TYR A 338 12.08 -12.10 -3.16
C TYR A 338 12.70 -11.24 -4.27
N ASN A 339 13.44 -11.85 -5.19
CA ASN A 339 14.09 -11.15 -6.30
C ASN A 339 13.08 -10.57 -7.30
N LYS A 340 11.94 -11.22 -7.50
CA LYS A 340 10.87 -10.70 -8.35
C LYS A 340 10.17 -9.51 -7.70
N ILE A 341 9.88 -9.58 -6.40
CA ILE A 341 9.33 -8.43 -5.65
C ILE A 341 10.35 -7.26 -5.67
N GLN A 342 11.64 -7.54 -5.47
CA GLN A 342 12.72 -6.55 -5.63
C GLN A 342 12.71 -5.87 -7.01
N GLY A 343 12.36 -6.60 -8.08
CA GLY A 343 12.31 -6.06 -9.44
C GLY A 343 11.38 -4.85 -9.57
N ILE A 344 10.21 -4.86 -8.91
CA ILE A 344 9.29 -3.70 -8.91
C ILE A 344 9.95 -2.48 -8.27
N ILE A 345 10.67 -2.69 -7.16
CA ILE A 345 11.37 -1.61 -6.45
C ILE A 345 12.43 -0.99 -7.36
N THR A 346 13.22 -1.84 -8.02
CA THR A 346 14.25 -1.38 -8.96
C THR A 346 13.66 -0.59 -10.12
N LEU A 347 12.61 -1.10 -10.78
CA LEU A 347 11.94 -0.40 -11.89
C LEU A 347 11.33 0.94 -11.42
N TYR A 348 10.75 0.98 -10.22
CA TYR A 348 10.17 2.22 -9.70
C TYR A 348 11.25 3.28 -9.47
N LYS A 349 12.32 2.92 -8.76
CA LYS A 349 13.40 3.86 -8.42
C LYS A 349 14.20 4.32 -9.64
N SER A 350 14.53 3.40 -10.54
CA SER A 350 15.41 3.70 -11.68
C SER A 350 14.69 4.27 -12.90
N ASP A 351 13.41 3.93 -13.09
CA ASP A 351 12.67 4.28 -14.30
C ASP A 351 11.45 5.16 -14.00
N LEU A 352 10.49 4.68 -13.18
CA LEU A 352 9.22 5.38 -12.96
C LEU A 352 9.40 6.75 -12.29
N LEU A 353 10.04 6.80 -11.11
CA LEU A 353 10.19 8.04 -10.35
C LEU A 353 10.93 9.11 -11.15
N PRO A 354 12.09 8.84 -11.79
CA PRO A 354 12.79 9.84 -12.59
C PRO A 354 11.98 10.35 -13.77
N ILE A 355 11.25 9.49 -14.49
CA ILE A 355 10.42 9.89 -15.64
C ILE A 355 9.26 10.79 -15.22
N LEU A 356 8.69 10.53 -14.04
CA LEU A 356 7.64 11.36 -13.48
C LEU A 356 8.17 12.62 -12.77
N ASN A 357 9.48 12.88 -12.78
CA ASN A 357 10.12 13.96 -12.01
C ASN A 357 9.75 13.91 -10.53
N VAL A 358 9.64 12.71 -9.96
CA VAL A 358 9.43 12.47 -8.54
C VAL A 358 10.79 12.15 -7.92
N GLN A 359 11.13 12.89 -6.87
CA GLN A 359 12.33 12.60 -6.11
C GLN A 359 12.09 11.38 -5.20
N ASP A 360 13.04 10.44 -5.22
CA ASP A 360 13.13 9.38 -4.21
C ASP A 360 13.37 9.99 -2.82
N ALA A 361 12.45 9.72 -1.90
CA ALA A 361 12.46 10.27 -0.55
C ALA A 361 13.53 9.63 0.35
N ASP A 362 13.99 8.41 0.05
CA ASP A 362 14.96 7.69 0.89
C ASP A 362 16.40 8.19 0.69
N GLY A 363 16.69 8.88 -0.43
CA GLY A 363 18.00 9.48 -0.72
C GLY A 363 19.18 8.50 -0.73
N ALA A 364 18.93 7.21 -0.49
CA ALA A 364 19.87 6.12 -0.61
C ALA A 364 19.90 5.71 -2.07
N ASN A 365 20.94 6.15 -2.78
CA ASN A 365 21.27 5.69 -4.11
C ASN A 365 21.67 4.20 -4.01
N ASP A 366 20.70 3.30 -3.91
CA ASP A 366 20.88 1.84 -3.82
C ASP A 366 20.85 1.16 -5.19
N GLY A 367 20.73 1.96 -6.26
CA GLY A 367 20.61 1.54 -7.65
C GLY A 367 21.88 1.62 -8.51
N ASP A 368 23.08 1.39 -7.95
CA ASP A 368 24.32 1.17 -8.73
C ASP A 368 24.97 -0.19 -8.46
#